data_AF-A0AAU6BP22-F1
#
_entry.id   AF-A0AAU6BP22-F1
#
_cell.length_a   1.000
_cell.length_b   1.000
_cell.length_c   1.000
_cell.angle_alpha   90.00
_cell.angle_beta   90.00
_cell.angle_gamma   90.00
#
_symmetry.space_group_name_H-M   'P 1'
#
loop_
_entity.id
_entity.type
_entity.pdbx_description
1 polymer ?
#
loop_
_entity_poly.entity_id
_entity_poly.type
_entity_poly.pdbx_seq_one_letter_code
_entity_poly.pdbx_strand_id
1 'polypeptide(L)'
;MNTTAATIFTAIAGGLFALAVAYIGYRTGRRQTADQATVEHGQWLRGQRQQAYLAFVDTWDTWVESLQGVQQSWESRAHEYQQDDRLEGPAEAASRVLGEAWRAVRRDLERVELLGPQRIDFAVRAMEDAFVGMRDVITAQGQVGATCPHWDEWNPALVLANTARFNFHAAAIRTLRQPPSPEGESEGLEE
;
A
#
# COMPACT_ATOMS: atom_id res chain seq x y z
N MET A 1 65.40 31.20 -33.98
CA MET A 1 65.00 29.77 -34.07
C MET A 1 63.97 29.40 -32.98
N ASN A 2 62.93 30.21 -32.73
CA ASN A 2 62.04 30.01 -31.57
C ASN A 2 60.55 29.80 -31.91
N THR A 3 60.14 29.88 -33.18
CA THR A 3 58.73 29.77 -33.58
C THR A 3 58.24 28.33 -33.61
N THR A 4 59.06 27.39 -34.09
CA THR A 4 58.67 25.97 -34.25
C THR A 4 58.46 25.25 -32.91
N ALA A 5 59.27 25.54 -31.90
CA ALA A 5 59.11 24.97 -30.56
C ALA A 5 57.81 25.47 -29.89
N ALA A 6 57.51 26.76 -30.01
CA ALA A 6 56.30 27.35 -29.44
C ALA A 6 55.01 26.74 -30.02
N THR A 7 54.98 26.46 -31.33
CA THR A 7 53.83 25.83 -32.01
C THR A 7 53.62 24.38 -31.60
N ILE A 8 54.70 23.63 -31.40
CA ILE A 8 54.63 22.23 -30.94
C ILE A 8 54.10 22.17 -29.50
N PHE A 9 54.60 23.04 -28.61
CA PHE A 9 54.12 23.11 -27.23
C PHE A 9 52.64 23.52 -27.13
N THR A 10 52.17 24.47 -27.94
CA THR A 10 50.75 24.85 -27.97
C THR A 10 49.85 23.76 -28.53
N ALA A 11 50.29 23.02 -29.57
CA ALA A 11 49.53 21.90 -30.12
C ALA A 11 49.39 20.73 -29.12
N ILE A 12 50.47 20.40 -28.39
CA ILE A 12 50.44 19.34 -27.36
C ILE A 12 49.56 19.77 -26.18
N ALA A 13 49.69 21.01 -25.71
CA ALA A 13 48.86 21.54 -24.65
C ALA A 13 47.37 21.57 -25.03
N GLY A 14 47.04 21.98 -26.26
CA GLY A 14 45.67 21.98 -26.79
C GLY A 14 45.07 20.58 -26.91
N GLY A 15 45.85 19.59 -27.37
CA GLY A 15 45.42 18.19 -27.46
C GLY A 15 45.13 17.55 -26.09
N LEU A 16 45.96 17.82 -25.09
CA LEU A 16 45.74 17.36 -23.71
C LEU A 16 44.52 18.02 -23.07
N PHE A 17 44.30 19.31 -23.33
CA PHE A 17 43.12 20.03 -22.86
C PHE A 17 41.83 19.46 -23.46
N ALA A 18 41.82 19.16 -24.76
CA ALA A 18 40.67 18.55 -25.44
C ALA A 18 40.33 17.16 -24.89
N LEU A 19 41.35 16.32 -24.61
CA LEU A 19 41.16 15.01 -24.00
C LEU A 19 40.63 15.09 -22.56
N ALA A 20 41.13 16.04 -21.76
CA ALA A 20 40.66 16.26 -20.40
C ALA A 20 39.18 16.72 -20.38
N VAL A 21 38.80 17.65 -21.25
CA VAL A 21 37.41 18.11 -21.39
C VAL A 21 36.50 16.99 -21.89
N ALA A 22 36.94 16.19 -22.86
CA ALA A 22 36.17 15.04 -23.35
C ALA A 22 35.97 13.97 -22.27
N TYR A 23 36.99 13.68 -21.46
CA TYR A 23 36.91 12.74 -20.34
C TYR A 23 35.99 13.24 -19.22
N ILE A 24 36.08 14.52 -18.85
CA ILE A 24 35.18 15.15 -17.87
C ILE A 24 33.74 15.16 -18.41
N GLY A 25 33.52 15.49 -19.68
CA GLY A 25 32.21 15.46 -20.33
C GLY A 25 31.60 14.06 -20.35
N TYR A 26 32.38 13.04 -20.70
CA TYR A 26 31.95 11.63 -20.67
C TYR A 26 31.56 11.18 -19.26
N ARG A 27 32.38 11.50 -18.26
CA ARG A 27 32.14 11.08 -16.87
C ARG A 27 30.95 11.82 -16.25
N THR A 28 30.79 13.10 -16.56
CA THR A 28 29.64 13.92 -16.11
C THR A 28 28.35 13.46 -16.80
N GLY A 29 28.39 13.14 -18.10
CA GLY A 29 27.23 12.61 -18.82
C GLY A 29 26.76 11.23 -18.32
N ARG A 30 27.69 10.35 -17.94
CA ARG A 30 27.33 9.06 -17.28
C ARG A 30 26.72 9.24 -15.90
N ARG A 31 27.15 10.25 -15.13
CA ARG A 31 26.54 10.56 -13.84
C ARG A 31 25.16 11.17 -14.01
N GLN A 32 25.02 12.11 -14.93
CA GLN A 32 23.74 12.77 -15.22
C GLN A 32 22.66 11.79 -15.70
N THR A 33 23.01 10.80 -16.53
CA THR A 33 22.08 9.75 -16.96
C THR A 33 21.72 8.77 -15.84
N ALA A 34 22.67 8.44 -14.95
CA ALA A 34 22.39 7.61 -13.77
C ALA A 34 21.50 8.34 -12.75
N ASP A 35 21.75 9.63 -12.52
CA ASP A 35 20.95 10.48 -11.63
C ASP A 35 19.53 10.67 -12.20
N GLN A 36 19.41 10.93 -13.51
CA GLN A 36 18.11 11.05 -14.17
C GLN A 36 17.32 9.73 -14.13
N ALA A 37 17.96 8.59 -14.41
CA ALA A 37 17.31 7.27 -14.31
C ALA A 37 16.84 6.97 -12.88
N THR A 38 17.62 7.37 -11.87
CA THR A 38 17.27 7.21 -10.45
C THR A 38 16.05 8.07 -10.09
N VAL A 39 16.01 9.32 -10.54
CA VAL A 39 14.87 10.22 -10.31
C VAL A 39 13.61 9.73 -11.01
N GLU A 40 13.70 9.32 -12.28
CA GLU A 40 12.57 8.78 -13.04
C GLU A 40 12.02 7.50 -12.41
N HIS A 41 12.90 6.57 -12.03
CA HIS A 41 12.51 5.34 -11.35
C HIS A 41 11.84 5.63 -9.99
N GLY A 42 12.38 6.58 -9.23
CA GLY A 42 11.80 7.01 -7.96
C GLY A 42 10.40 7.61 -8.10
N GLN A 43 10.18 8.46 -9.12
CA GLN A 43 8.86 9.01 -9.39
C GLN A 43 7.88 7.93 -9.86
N TRP A 44 8.33 6.99 -10.69
CA TRP A 44 7.52 5.84 -11.10
C TRP A 44 7.09 4.98 -9.91
N LEU A 45 8.03 4.64 -9.02
CA LEU A 45 7.74 3.86 -7.81
C LEU A 45 6.78 4.59 -6.87
N ARG A 46 6.97 5.90 -6.67
CA ARG A 46 6.03 6.72 -5.88
C ARG A 46 4.62 6.69 -6.47
N GLY A 47 4.51 6.80 -7.80
CA GLY A 47 3.22 6.70 -8.50
C GLY A 47 2.55 5.34 -8.30
N GLN A 48 3.31 4.25 -8.40
CA GLN A 48 2.79 2.89 -8.14
C GLN A 48 2.33 2.70 -6.69
N ARG A 49 3.12 3.18 -5.71
CA ARG A 49 2.75 3.17 -4.28
C ARG A 49 1.47 3.94 -4.04
N GLN A 50 1.34 5.15 -4.59
CA GLN A 50 0.14 5.96 -4.43
C GLN A 50 -1.10 5.25 -4.97
N GLN A 51 -1.03 4.66 -6.17
CA GLN A 51 -2.14 3.92 -6.75
C GLN A 51 -2.52 2.69 -5.91
N ALA A 52 -1.53 1.94 -5.43
CA ALA A 52 -1.77 0.78 -4.58
C ALA A 52 -2.42 1.17 -3.25
N TYR A 53 -1.95 2.22 -2.58
CA TYR A 53 -2.51 2.68 -1.31
C TYR A 53 -3.94 3.20 -1.47
N LEU A 54 -4.24 3.92 -2.55
CA LEU A 54 -5.60 4.40 -2.83
C LEU A 54 -6.55 3.24 -3.11
N ALA A 55 -6.14 2.28 -3.95
CA ALA A 55 -6.94 1.09 -4.24
C ALA A 55 -7.23 0.28 -2.96
N PHE A 56 -6.23 0.09 -2.12
CA PHE A 56 -6.40 -0.63 -0.87
C PHE A 56 -7.38 0.05 0.09
N VAL A 57 -7.31 1.38 0.26
CA VAL A 57 -8.24 2.13 1.11
C VAL A 57 -9.67 2.08 0.56
N ASP A 58 -9.84 2.19 -0.77
CA ASP A 58 -11.15 2.12 -1.42
C ASP A 58 -11.80 0.73 -1.24
N THR A 59 -11.02 -0.33 -1.46
CA THR A 59 -11.45 -1.72 -1.22
C THR A 59 -11.77 -1.96 0.26
N TRP A 60 -10.98 -1.39 1.17
CA TRP A 60 -11.24 -1.46 2.62
C TRP A 60 -12.57 -0.80 2.99
N ASP A 61 -12.81 0.42 2.53
CA ASP A 61 -14.03 1.17 2.84
C ASP A 61 -15.26 0.43 2.31
N THR A 62 -15.21 -0.05 1.07
CA THR A 62 -16.26 -0.88 0.45
C THR A 62 -16.55 -2.13 1.29
N TRP A 63 -15.52 -2.77 1.84
CA TRP A 63 -15.68 -3.95 2.68
C TRP A 63 -16.30 -3.62 4.04
N VAL A 64 -15.82 -2.58 4.73
CA VAL A 64 -16.40 -2.16 6.02
C VAL A 64 -17.88 -1.83 5.85
N GLU A 65 -18.24 -1.11 4.78
CA GLU A 65 -19.63 -0.82 4.42
C GLU A 65 -20.43 -2.11 4.16
N SER A 66 -19.87 -3.07 3.43
CA SER A 66 -20.51 -4.35 3.16
C SER A 66 -20.80 -5.14 4.45
N LEU A 67 -19.86 -5.14 5.40
CA LEU A 67 -20.05 -5.81 6.69
C LEU A 67 -21.06 -5.08 7.59
N GLN A 68 -21.05 -3.76 7.60
CA GLN A 68 -22.10 -2.97 8.23
C GLN A 68 -23.46 -3.30 7.63
N GLY A 69 -23.55 -3.45 6.31
CA GLY A 69 -24.76 -3.90 5.63
C GLY A 69 -25.23 -5.28 6.08
N VAL A 70 -24.31 -6.24 6.27
CA VAL A 70 -24.62 -7.56 6.84
C VAL A 70 -25.17 -7.42 8.26
N GLN A 71 -24.52 -6.65 9.13
CA GLN A 71 -24.95 -6.42 10.50
C GLN A 71 -26.35 -5.77 10.56
N GLN A 72 -26.58 -4.71 9.77
CA GLN A 72 -27.84 -3.96 9.74
C GLN A 72 -29.02 -4.78 9.18
N SER A 73 -28.76 -5.66 8.22
CA SER A 73 -29.80 -6.50 7.60
C SER A 73 -30.01 -7.84 8.29
N TRP A 74 -29.24 -8.15 9.34
CA TRP A 74 -29.25 -9.46 9.99
C TRP A 74 -30.62 -9.86 10.51
N GLU A 75 -31.27 -8.96 11.27
CA GLU A 75 -32.59 -9.24 11.87
C GLU A 75 -33.69 -9.42 10.83
N SER A 76 -33.70 -8.60 9.76
CA SER A 76 -34.66 -8.75 8.66
C SER A 76 -34.50 -10.11 7.98
N ARG A 77 -33.26 -10.49 7.65
CA ARG A 77 -32.96 -11.77 7.00
C ARG A 77 -33.27 -12.96 7.90
N ALA A 78 -32.98 -12.84 9.19
CA ALA A 78 -33.34 -13.86 10.18
C ALA A 78 -34.85 -14.07 10.25
N HIS A 79 -35.64 -12.99 10.19
CA HIS A 79 -37.10 -13.06 10.20
C HIS A 79 -37.65 -13.68 8.91
N GLU A 80 -37.12 -13.28 7.75
CA GLU A 80 -37.49 -13.84 6.45
C GLU A 80 -37.20 -15.34 6.36
N TYR A 81 -36.01 -15.76 6.80
CA TYR A 81 -35.61 -17.17 6.84
C TYR A 81 -36.50 -18.03 7.74
N GLN A 82 -36.98 -17.48 8.87
CA GLN A 82 -37.95 -18.18 9.73
C GLN A 82 -39.32 -18.36 9.08
N GLN A 83 -39.70 -17.51 8.14
CA GLN A 83 -40.98 -17.61 7.42
C GLN A 83 -40.90 -18.55 6.21
N ASP A 84 -39.75 -18.61 5.53
CA ASP A 84 -39.52 -19.49 4.39
C ASP A 84 -38.10 -20.09 4.44
N ASP A 85 -38.02 -21.35 4.87
CA ASP A 85 -36.78 -22.13 5.01
C ASP A 85 -36.10 -22.45 3.65
N ARG A 86 -36.66 -21.99 2.53
CA ARG A 86 -36.01 -22.04 1.20
C ARG A 86 -35.11 -20.84 0.93
N LEU A 87 -35.19 -19.79 1.73
CA LEU A 87 -34.35 -18.61 1.59
C LEU A 87 -32.94 -18.87 2.14
N GLU A 88 -31.97 -18.11 1.65
CA GLU A 88 -30.58 -18.17 2.15
C GLU A 88 -30.54 -17.63 3.59
N GLY A 89 -29.95 -18.40 4.51
CA GLY A 89 -29.84 -17.98 5.90
C GLY A 89 -28.92 -16.78 6.08
N PRO A 90 -29.10 -15.96 7.14
CA PRO A 90 -28.25 -14.78 7.37
C PRO A 90 -26.76 -15.13 7.50
N ALA A 91 -26.43 -16.30 8.07
CA ALA A 91 -25.06 -16.78 8.20
C ALA A 91 -24.42 -17.14 6.86
N GLU A 92 -25.19 -17.74 5.93
CA GLU A 92 -24.72 -18.11 4.59
C GLU A 92 -24.47 -16.86 3.75
N ALA A 93 -25.43 -15.92 3.77
CA ALA A 93 -25.30 -14.63 3.11
C ALA A 93 -24.08 -13.85 3.64
N ALA A 94 -23.87 -13.85 4.96
CA ALA A 94 -22.70 -13.25 5.59
C ALA A 94 -21.39 -13.92 5.15
N SER A 95 -21.34 -15.26 5.13
CA SER A 95 -20.16 -16.02 4.67
C SER A 95 -19.82 -15.71 3.21
N ARG A 96 -20.82 -15.55 2.34
CA ARG A 96 -20.60 -15.16 0.94
C ARG A 96 -19.96 -13.76 0.85
N VAL A 97 -20.54 -12.78 1.54
CA VAL A 97 -20.02 -11.40 1.57
C VAL A 97 -18.59 -11.36 2.13
N LEU A 98 -18.33 -12.07 3.23
CA LEU A 98 -17.00 -12.16 3.85
C LEU A 98 -15.98 -12.79 2.88
N GLY A 99 -16.35 -13.88 2.21
CA GLY A 99 -15.47 -14.55 1.26
C GLY A 99 -15.14 -13.72 0.03
N GLU A 100 -16.11 -12.97 -0.51
CA GLU A 100 -15.89 -12.06 -1.63
C GLU A 100 -15.02 -10.87 -1.25
N ALA A 101 -15.29 -10.26 -0.10
CA ALA A 101 -14.53 -9.12 0.34
C ALA A 101 -13.08 -9.48 0.72
N TRP A 102 -12.85 -10.61 1.37
CA TRP A 102 -11.48 -11.08 1.67
C TRP A 102 -10.65 -11.25 0.39
N ARG A 103 -11.26 -11.82 -0.66
CA ARG A 103 -10.59 -12.00 -1.96
C ARG A 103 -10.19 -10.67 -2.59
N ALA A 104 -11.01 -9.63 -2.44
CA ALA A 104 -10.71 -8.30 -2.94
C ALA A 104 -9.58 -7.64 -2.12
N VAL A 105 -9.75 -7.57 -0.79
CA VAL A 105 -8.79 -6.95 0.13
C VAL A 105 -7.40 -7.59 0.01
N ARG A 106 -7.33 -8.93 -0.05
CA ARG A 106 -6.06 -9.66 -0.15
C ARG A 106 -5.22 -9.25 -1.36
N ARG A 107 -5.84 -9.06 -2.52
CA ARG A 107 -5.11 -8.69 -3.74
C ARG A 107 -4.45 -7.31 -3.59
N ASP A 108 -5.17 -6.36 -3.03
CA ASP A 108 -4.65 -5.01 -2.84
C ASP A 108 -3.62 -4.98 -1.71
N LEU A 109 -3.83 -5.77 -0.64
CA LEU A 109 -2.87 -5.96 0.44
C LEU A 109 -1.53 -6.51 -0.08
N GLU A 110 -1.55 -7.59 -0.87
CA GLU A 110 -0.34 -8.16 -1.48
C GLU A 110 0.42 -7.12 -2.33
N ARG A 111 -0.32 -6.23 -3.02
CA ARG A 111 0.28 -5.15 -3.82
C ARG A 111 0.90 -4.06 -2.94
N VAL A 112 0.24 -3.71 -1.83
CA VAL A 112 0.76 -2.74 -0.85
C VAL A 112 2.01 -3.29 -0.15
N GLU A 113 2.03 -4.56 0.24
CA GLU A 113 3.21 -5.20 0.84
C GLU A 113 4.39 -5.25 -0.15
N LEU A 114 4.12 -5.53 -1.42
CA LEU A 114 5.18 -5.64 -2.44
C LEU A 114 5.80 -4.28 -2.81
N LEU A 115 5.01 -3.20 -2.78
CA LEU A 115 5.46 -1.86 -3.16
C LEU A 115 5.86 -1.00 -1.96
N GLY A 116 5.36 -1.36 -0.78
CA GLY A 116 5.49 -0.63 0.45
C GLY A 116 6.88 -0.74 1.07
N PRO A 117 7.35 0.29 1.75
CA PRO A 117 8.50 0.16 2.64
C PRO A 117 8.09 -0.46 3.97
N GLN A 118 9.02 -1.12 4.67
CA GLN A 118 8.78 -1.88 5.91
C GLN A 118 7.97 -1.13 6.97
N ARG A 119 8.09 0.20 7.03
CA ARG A 119 7.29 1.02 7.96
C ARG A 119 5.78 0.93 7.74
N ILE A 120 5.31 0.58 6.53
CA ILE A 120 3.89 0.45 6.24
C ILE A 120 3.34 -0.92 6.67
N ASP A 121 4.20 -1.93 6.80
CA ASP A 121 3.84 -3.31 7.14
C ASP A 121 3.08 -3.38 8.47
N PHE A 122 3.49 -2.59 9.47
CA PHE A 122 2.77 -2.51 10.74
C PHE A 122 1.34 -1.99 10.59
N ALA A 123 1.13 -1.00 9.73
CA ALA A 123 -0.19 -0.45 9.49
C ALA A 123 -1.06 -1.39 8.65
N VAL A 124 -0.45 -2.10 7.69
CA VAL A 124 -1.12 -3.15 6.90
C VAL A 124 -1.57 -4.30 7.80
N ARG A 125 -0.68 -4.80 8.67
CA ARG A 125 -1.03 -5.85 9.65
C ARG A 125 -2.15 -5.42 10.58
N ALA A 126 -2.12 -4.18 11.07
CA ALA A 126 -3.20 -3.67 11.92
C ALA A 126 -4.56 -3.64 11.18
N MET A 127 -4.57 -3.39 9.87
CA MET A 127 -5.79 -3.50 9.05
C MET A 127 -6.20 -4.96 8.85
N GLU A 128 -5.27 -5.87 8.60
CA GLU A 128 -5.58 -7.31 8.53
C GLU A 128 -6.14 -7.86 9.85
N ASP A 129 -5.54 -7.50 10.99
CA ASP A 129 -6.01 -7.90 12.32
C ASP A 129 -7.42 -7.35 12.59
N ALA A 130 -7.69 -6.10 12.22
CA ALA A 130 -9.02 -5.52 12.35
C ALA A 130 -10.04 -6.19 11.41
N PHE A 131 -9.61 -6.61 10.22
CA PHE A 131 -10.43 -7.42 9.31
C PHE A 131 -10.85 -8.74 9.95
N VAL A 132 -9.87 -9.46 10.50
CA VAL A 132 -10.09 -10.73 11.19
C VAL A 132 -11.04 -10.52 12.37
N GLY A 133 -10.84 -9.47 13.16
CA GLY A 133 -11.74 -9.13 14.27
C GLY A 133 -13.18 -8.92 13.84
N MET A 134 -13.44 -8.12 12.81
CA MET A 134 -14.81 -7.89 12.32
C MET A 134 -15.45 -9.15 11.72
N ARG A 135 -14.68 -9.95 10.97
CA ARG A 135 -15.13 -11.25 10.44
C ARG A 135 -15.52 -12.19 11.56
N ASP A 136 -14.71 -12.26 12.61
CA ASP A 136 -14.91 -13.19 13.72
C ASP A 136 -16.18 -12.85 14.50
N VAL A 137 -16.50 -11.56 14.68
CA VAL A 137 -17.79 -11.11 15.25
C VAL A 137 -18.98 -11.60 14.42
N ILE A 138 -18.95 -11.42 13.10
CA ILE A 138 -20.04 -11.88 12.21
C ILE A 138 -20.14 -13.41 12.20
N THR A 139 -19.00 -14.10 12.22
CA THR A 139 -18.95 -15.57 12.22
C THR A 139 -19.51 -16.13 13.53
N ALA A 140 -19.13 -15.54 14.67
CA ALA A 140 -19.69 -15.88 15.97
C ALA A 140 -21.21 -15.64 16.01
N GLN A 141 -21.68 -14.53 15.44
CA GLN A 141 -23.10 -14.27 15.30
C GLN A 141 -23.83 -15.35 14.50
N GLY A 142 -23.22 -15.84 13.41
CA GLY A 142 -23.75 -16.94 12.62
C GLY A 142 -23.87 -18.26 13.41
N GLN A 143 -22.97 -18.50 14.37
CA GLN A 143 -22.96 -19.71 15.20
C GLN A 143 -24.02 -19.69 16.32
N VAL A 144 -24.31 -18.52 16.89
CA VAL A 144 -25.35 -18.35 17.93
C VAL A 144 -26.75 -18.56 17.36
N GLY A 145 -26.91 -18.37 16.04
CA GLY A 145 -28.16 -18.59 15.31
C GLY A 145 -28.93 -17.30 15.03
N ALA A 146 -29.89 -17.39 14.12
CA ALA A 146 -30.60 -16.24 13.56
C ALA A 146 -31.49 -15.49 14.57
N THR A 147 -31.92 -16.14 15.66
CA THR A 147 -32.96 -15.65 16.58
C THR A 147 -32.46 -14.74 17.70
N CYS A 148 -31.16 -14.65 17.95
CA CYS A 148 -30.62 -13.83 19.03
C CYS A 148 -29.36 -13.06 18.56
N PRO A 149 -29.54 -11.86 17.97
CA PRO A 149 -28.41 -11.01 17.62
C PRO A 149 -27.68 -10.54 18.89
N HIS A 150 -26.37 -10.80 18.93
CA HIS A 150 -25.45 -10.38 19.96
C HIS A 150 -24.29 -9.60 19.30
N TRP A 151 -24.44 -8.29 19.26
CA TRP A 151 -23.53 -7.36 18.58
C TRP A 151 -22.62 -6.59 19.54
N ASP A 152 -22.45 -7.07 20.77
CA ASP A 152 -21.70 -6.34 21.81
C ASP A 152 -20.25 -6.09 21.38
N GLU A 153 -19.66 -7.04 20.64
CA GLU A 153 -18.30 -6.94 20.10
C GLU A 153 -18.20 -6.16 18.77
N TRP A 154 -19.33 -5.82 18.14
CA TRP A 154 -19.33 -5.14 16.84
C TRP A 154 -18.75 -3.72 16.91
N ASN A 155 -19.20 -2.93 17.87
CA ASN A 155 -18.74 -1.54 18.02
C ASN A 155 -17.24 -1.48 18.35
N PRO A 156 -16.70 -2.27 19.31
CA PRO A 156 -15.26 -2.39 19.51
C PRO A 156 -14.49 -2.76 18.24
N ALA A 157 -14.95 -3.77 17.50
CA ALA A 157 -14.30 -4.20 16.26
C ALA A 157 -14.30 -3.09 15.19
N LEU A 158 -15.42 -2.37 15.05
CA LEU A 158 -15.54 -1.25 14.12
C LEU A 158 -14.63 -0.07 14.50
N VAL A 159 -14.47 0.21 15.80
CA VAL A 159 -13.52 1.23 16.28
C VAL A 159 -12.09 0.83 15.94
N LEU A 160 -11.72 -0.44 16.14
CA LEU A 160 -10.39 -0.95 15.76
C LEU A 160 -10.15 -0.84 14.24
N ALA A 161 -11.14 -1.20 13.42
CA ALA A 161 -11.06 -1.06 11.96
C ALA A 161 -10.87 0.39 11.51
N ASN A 162 -11.64 1.33 12.06
CA ASN A 162 -11.48 2.75 11.75
C ASN A 162 -10.13 3.30 12.21
N THR A 163 -9.64 2.84 13.38
CA THR A 163 -8.33 3.22 13.90
C THR A 163 -7.20 2.70 13.00
N ALA A 164 -7.28 1.45 12.57
CA ALA A 164 -6.31 0.84 11.67
C ALA A 164 -6.26 1.58 10.31
N ARG A 165 -7.42 1.87 9.72
CA ARG A 165 -7.52 2.68 8.49
C ARG A 165 -6.87 4.06 8.65
N PHE A 166 -7.16 4.76 9.75
CA PHE A 166 -6.57 6.07 10.02
C PHE A 166 -5.03 6.00 10.11
N ASN A 167 -4.52 5.01 10.84
CA ASN A 167 -3.08 4.80 11.00
C ASN A 167 -2.41 4.45 9.68
N PHE A 168 -3.04 3.60 8.85
CA PHE A 168 -2.56 3.30 7.51
C PHE A 168 -2.50 4.55 6.63
N HIS A 169 -3.55 5.35 6.59
CA HIS A 169 -3.58 6.58 5.81
C HIS A 169 -2.46 7.55 6.26
N ALA A 170 -2.22 7.69 7.57
CA ALA A 170 -1.13 8.49 8.09
C ALA A 170 0.26 7.95 7.67
N ALA A 171 0.46 6.64 7.73
CA ALA A 171 1.69 5.97 7.30
C ALA A 171 1.92 6.10 5.78
N ALA A 172 0.87 5.97 4.98
CA ALA A 172 0.88 6.14 3.53
C ALA A 172 1.29 7.58 3.15
N ILE A 173 0.71 8.60 3.78
CA ILE A 173 1.09 10.00 3.55
C ILE A 173 2.56 10.25 3.87
N ARG A 174 3.04 9.78 5.04
CA ARG A 174 4.46 9.91 5.41
C ARG A 174 5.36 9.25 4.37
N THR A 175 4.96 8.07 3.90
CA THR A 175 5.70 7.30 2.90
C THR A 175 5.80 8.00 1.56
N LEU A 176 4.70 8.59 1.07
CA LEU A 176 4.69 9.26 -0.23
C LEU A 176 5.45 10.59 -0.23
N ARG A 177 5.52 11.26 0.94
CA ARG A 177 6.27 12.51 1.12
C ARG A 177 7.78 12.30 1.14
N GLN A 178 8.25 11.13 1.58
CA GLN A 178 9.67 10.81 1.54
C GLN A 178 10.10 10.44 0.10
N PRO A 179 11.23 10.95 -0.39
CA PRO A 179 11.81 10.47 -1.65
C PRO A 179 12.28 9.01 -1.47
N PRO A 180 12.01 8.12 -2.45
CA PRO A 180 12.55 6.77 -2.40
C PRO A 180 14.08 6.83 -2.47
N SER A 181 14.76 6.22 -1.50
CA SER A 181 16.23 6.13 -1.45
C SER A 181 16.71 4.77 -1.97
N PRO A 182 17.78 4.72 -2.79
CA PRO A 182 18.34 3.47 -3.30
C PRO A 182 19.05 2.62 -2.23
N GLU A 183 19.40 3.17 -1.07
CA GLU A 183 20.15 2.45 -0.02
C GLU A 183 19.27 1.59 0.89
N GLY A 184 17.97 1.48 0.58
CA GLY A 184 17.01 0.76 1.40
C GLY A 184 16.52 1.67 2.53
N GLU A 185 15.20 1.77 2.65
CA GLU A 185 14.53 2.40 3.78
C GLU A 185 14.62 1.49 5.03
N SER A 186 15.82 0.94 5.30
CA SER A 186 16.16 0.03 6.40
C SER A 186 16.77 0.75 7.60
N GLU A 187 17.05 2.05 7.52
CA GLU A 187 17.59 2.85 8.63
C GLU A 187 16.50 3.73 9.22
N GLY A 188 16.04 3.37 10.42
CA GLY A 188 15.04 4.13 11.18
C GLY A 188 14.15 3.30 12.09
N LEU A 189 14.61 2.14 12.55
CA LEU A 189 14.12 1.52 13.79
C LEU A 189 15.08 1.95 14.92
N GLU A 190 15.13 3.25 15.23
CA GLU A 190 15.64 3.69 16.52
C GLU A 190 14.43 4.00 17.41
N GLU A 191 14.28 3.10 18.41
CA GLU A 191 13.58 3.18 19.71
C GLU A 191 12.29 4.01 19.87
#